data_AF-A0A383BNP5-F1
#
_entry.id   AF-A0A383BNP5-F1
#
_cell.length_a   1.000
_cell.length_b   1.000
_cell.length_c   1.000
_cell.angle_alpha   90.00
_cell.angle_beta   90.00
_cell.angle_gamma   90.00
#
_symmetry.space_group_name_H-M   'P 1'
#
loop_
_entity.id
_entity.type
_entity.pdbx_description
1 polymer ?
#
loop_
_entity_poly.entity_id
_entity_poly.type
_entity_poly.pdbx_seq_one_letter_code
_entity_poly.pdbx_strand_id
1 'polypeptide(L)' 'TFRQQHGYKDGSYIKLWDRVEDNVVAFKIMDENPSISPSGLYQKLELKYAQIS' A
#
# COMPACT_ATOMS: atom_id res chain seq x y z
N THR A 1 2.70 -10.76 -3.52
CA THR A 1 1.86 -9.77 -2.81
C THR A 1 2.57 -8.43 -2.84
N PHE A 2 1.86 -7.31 -2.67
CA PHE A 2 2.43 -5.96 -2.73
C PHE A 2 3.75 -5.84 -1.94
N ARG A 3 3.73 -6.13 -0.64
CA ARG A 3 4.91 -6.08 0.24
C ARG A 3 6.11 -6.87 -0.32
N GLN A 4 5.85 -8.07 -0.86
CA GLN A 4 6.91 -8.93 -1.39
C GLN A 4 7.59 -8.36 -2.63
N GLN A 5 6.84 -7.62 -3.47
CA GLN A 5 7.39 -6.94 -4.65
C GLN A 5 8.17 -5.67 -4.29
N HIS A 6 7.96 -5.15 -3.08
CA HIS A 6 8.59 -3.94 -2.55
C HIS A 6 9.60 -4.23 -1.44
N GLY A 7 10.23 -5.41 -1.43
CA GLY A 7 11.39 -5.67 -0.56
C GLY A 7 11.07 -6.21 0.84
N TYR A 8 9.91 -6.82 1.06
CA TYR A 8 9.58 -7.35 2.39
C TYR A 8 10.50 -8.50 2.83
N LYS A 9 11.06 -9.28 1.88
CA LYS A 9 11.97 -10.38 2.19
C LYS A 9 13.39 -9.92 2.53
N ASP A 10 13.86 -8.88 1.86
CA ASP A 10 15.20 -8.32 2.07
C ASP A 10 15.20 -7.20 3.13
N GLY A 11 14.03 -6.78 3.61
CA GLY A 11 13.86 -5.79 4.66
C GLY A 11 13.81 -4.35 4.16
N SER A 12 13.89 -4.10 2.85
CA SER A 12 13.80 -2.74 2.29
C SER A 12 12.36 -2.20 2.21
N TYR A 13 11.35 -3.02 2.47
CA TYR A 13 9.95 -2.58 2.49
C TYR A 13 9.67 -1.59 3.63
N ILE A 14 9.09 -0.44 3.27
CA ILE A 14 8.66 0.56 4.24
C ILE A 14 7.21 0.25 4.68
N LYS A 15 7.05 -0.22 5.92
CA LYS A 15 5.71 -0.50 6.50
C LYS A 15 4.98 0.76 6.96
N LEU A 16 5.71 1.80 7.33
CA LEU A 16 5.15 3.08 7.81
C LEU A 16 5.18 4.12 6.70
N TRP A 17 4.02 4.42 6.13
CA TRP A 17 3.81 5.40 5.08
C TRP A 17 3.38 6.70 5.75
N ASP A 18 4.25 7.72 5.78
CA ASP A 18 4.00 8.97 6.51
C ASP A 18 3.57 8.77 7.98
N ARG A 19 4.25 7.84 8.68
CA ARG A 19 3.97 7.45 10.08
C ARG A 19 2.66 6.66 10.26
N VAL A 20 1.98 6.27 9.19
CA VAL A 20 0.78 5.44 9.22
C VAL A 20 1.11 4.06 8.66
N GLU A 21 0.60 2.99 9.28
CA GLU A 21 0.83 1.65 8.75
C GLU A 21 0.17 1.43 7.38
N ASP A 22 0.85 0.69 6.50
CA ASP A 22 0.39 0.35 5.15
C ASP A 22 -1.02 -0.27 5.12
N ASN A 23 -1.37 -1.11 6.10
CA ASN A 23 -2.70 -1.71 6.22
C ASN A 23 -3.78 -0.66 6.49
N VAL A 24 -3.52 0.36 7.30
CA VAL A 24 -4.46 1.45 7.57
C VAL A 24 -4.69 2.26 6.29
N VAL A 25 -3.63 2.50 5.51
CA VAL A 25 -3.77 3.13 4.19
C VAL A 25 -4.60 2.26 3.24
N ALA A 26 -4.37 0.95 3.21
CA ALA A 26 -5.15 0.01 2.39
C ALA A 26 -6.62 -0.01 2.79
N PHE A 27 -6.93 -0.09 4.10
CA PHE A 27 -8.30 -0.04 4.61
C PHE A 27 -9.00 1.27 4.24
N LYS A 28 -8.32 2.41 4.44
CA LYS A 28 -8.87 3.71 4.04
C LYS A 28 -9.17 3.79 2.54
N ILE A 29 -8.30 3.25 1.69
CA ILE A 29 -8.56 3.18 0.24
C ILE A 29 -9.80 2.34 -0.06
N MET A 30 -9.98 1.19 0.60
CA MET A 30 -11.14 0.33 0.40
C MET A 30 -12.43 1.00 0.92
N ASP A 31 -12.39 1.66 2.08
CA ASP A 31 -13.53 2.38 2.63
C ASP A 31 -13.97 3.54 1.72
N GLU A 32 -13.02 4.27 1.14
CA GLU A 32 -13.29 5.34 0.17
C GLU A 32 -13.71 4.81 -1.21
N ASN A 33 -13.45 3.54 -1.51
CA ASN A 33 -13.74 2.92 -2.81
C ASN A 33 -14.39 1.52 -2.62
N PRO A 34 -15.65 1.42 -2.16
CA PRO A 34 -16.24 0.14 -1.73
C PRO A 34 -16.33 -0.95 -2.80
N SER A 35 -16.29 -0.58 -4.08
CA SER A 35 -16.34 -1.51 -5.23
C SER A 35 -14.97 -1.68 -5.91
N ILE A 36 -13.88 -1.29 -5.25
CA ILE A 36 -12.54 -1.39 -5.84
C ILE A 36 -12.16 -2.84 -6.10
N SER A 37 -11.64 -3.10 -7.30
CA SER A 37 -11.09 -4.40 -7.62
C SER A 37 -9.74 -4.60 -6.92
N PRO A 38 -9.26 -5.85 -6.75
CA PRO A 38 -7.91 -6.11 -6.24
C PRO A 38 -6.81 -5.41 -7.04
N SER A 39 -6.95 -5.34 -8.37
CA SER A 39 -6.01 -4.63 -9.24
C SER A 39 -6.06 -3.10 -9.05
N GLY A 40 -7.25 -2.55 -8.84
CA GLY A 40 -7.43 -1.12 -8.53
C GLY A 40 -6.81 -0.75 -7.19
N LEU A 41 -6.99 -1.59 -6.16
CA LEU A 41 -6.34 -1.40 -4.86
C LEU A 41 -4.83 -1.45 -5.01
N TYR A 42 -4.31 -2.44 -5.75
CA TYR A 42 -2.88 -2.56 -6.02
C TYR A 42 -2.32 -1.28 -6.66
N GLN A 43 -2.96 -0.73 -7.70
CA GLN A 43 -2.53 0.50 -8.35
C GLN A 43 -2.54 1.72 -7.40
N LYS A 44 -3.58 1.86 -6.55
CA LYS A 44 -3.62 2.95 -5.57
C LYS A 44 -2.52 2.80 -4.51
N LEU A 45 -2.18 1.58 -4.11
CA LEU A 45 -1.06 1.30 -3.21
C LEU A 45 0.28 1.66 -3.86
N GLU A 46 0.50 1.34 -5.14
CA GLU A 46 1.71 1.77 -5.89
C GLU A 46 1.86 3.29 -5.90
N LEU A 47 0.78 4.02 -6.23
CA LEU A 47 0.78 5.48 -6.25
C LEU A 47 1.10 6.08 -4.88
N LYS A 48 0.57 5.51 -3.80
CA LYS A 48 0.87 5.96 -2.44
C LYS A 48 2.29 5.62 -2.02
N TYR A 49 2.76 4.42 -2.32
CA TYR A 49 4.09 3.96 -1.95
C TYR A 49 5.20 4.76 -2.65
N ALA A 50 4.98 5.15 -3.91
CA ALA A 50 5.92 5.98 -4.67
C ALA A 50 6.09 7.42 -4.14
N GLN A 51 5.24 7.88 -3.21
CA GLN A 51 5.36 9.19 -2.57
C GLN A 51 6.10 9.14 -1.22
N ILE A 52 6.40 7.93 -0.73
CA ILE A 52 7.13 7.75 0.52
C ILE A 52 8.59 8.12 0.25
N SER A 53 9.11 9.04 1.07
CA SER A 53 10.52 9.47 1.05
C SER A 53 11.41 8.56 1.88
#